data_AF-A0A353SSI0-F1
#
_entry.id   AF-A0A353SSI0-F1
#
_cell.length_a   1.000
_cell.length_b   1.000
_cell.length_c   1.000
_cell.angle_alpha   90.00
_cell.angle_beta   90.00
_cell.angle_gamma   90.00
#
_symmetry.space_group_name_H-M   'P 1'
#
loop_
_entity.id
_entity.type
_entity.pdbx_description
1 polymer ?
#
loop_
_entity_poly.entity_id
_entity_poly.type
_entity_poly.pdbx_seq_one_letter_code
_entity_poly.pdbx_strand_id
1 'polypeptide(L)'
;MNCRTNRWCCSARDRYAVTPRPGTSGRRWFAGKRRRGNPASAKRGCYTKTMSAPRRQVGPISRGESSMSPSRPILIVDDEAGIRKSLEGVLSDEGYACALAGDGADALAQLQSLQPSLVLLDIWMPGMDGIETLRRIKKLQPETPVIMMSGHTTIATAIKATKVGAADFIEKPLELDLVINAIRRALGAREAVRGAAADDLADSSDLRSPMGVPELQPVVFERQTLRGSLLPQRTLARSAVLYGQGLHSGKKSGLIFEPLGPDSGIHFVGVSDIRAIPAHLDFVESTGYATTIRLGSTHVATIEHVLSALNAYGVSNLLIKCNGEVPVLDGSSVEFCSLFEEVGFENQIGEWHRIAVKEPLSIEDGKASIRLEPCDSFEIDYTLEYPAPVGKQRFLFRLDDSATYRKEIAPARTFGFARDIGYLQRQGLALGGRFDNFILFGEEGPINDVLRFPDEPVRHKILDAIGDFFLLGRRLQAKVVARMTGHTQNIALLKKVRDLL
;
A
#
# COMPACT_ATOMS: atom_id res chain seq x y z
N MET A 1 -66.04 3.00 45.02
CA MET A 1 -66.39 3.29 43.62
C MET A 1 -65.29 2.72 42.72
N ASN A 2 -65.67 1.74 41.89
CA ASN A 2 -65.06 1.11 40.69
C ASN A 2 -63.51 1.00 40.61
N CYS A 3 -62.84 -0.17 40.70
CA CYS A 3 -62.96 -1.45 39.92
C CYS A 3 -62.62 -1.19 38.43
N ARG A 4 -61.62 -1.78 37.76
CA ARG A 4 -61.28 -3.21 37.49
C ARG A 4 -59.91 -3.26 36.75
N THR A 5 -58.92 -4.07 37.16
CA THR A 5 -58.57 -5.43 36.68
C THR A 5 -58.43 -5.61 35.16
N ASN A 6 -57.23 -6.03 34.69
CA ASN A 6 -57.04 -7.39 34.19
C ASN A 6 -55.56 -7.79 33.99
N ARG A 7 -55.15 -8.80 34.75
CA ARG A 7 -54.12 -9.79 34.38
C ARG A 7 -54.70 -10.70 33.30
N TRP A 8 -53.89 -11.09 32.32
CA TRP A 8 -53.97 -12.42 31.72
C TRP A 8 -52.59 -13.05 31.76
N CYS A 9 -52.52 -14.13 32.54
CA CYS A 9 -51.45 -15.12 32.54
C CYS A 9 -52.12 -16.39 32.06
N CYS A 10 -51.62 -17.04 31.01
CA CYS A 10 -51.86 -18.46 30.81
C CYS A 10 -50.75 -19.07 29.97
N SER A 11 -50.25 -20.16 30.54
CA SER A 11 -49.27 -21.12 30.06
C SER A 11 -49.69 -21.86 28.79
N ALA A 12 -48.70 -22.24 27.98
CA ALA A 12 -48.73 -23.52 27.27
C ALA A 12 -47.28 -24.05 27.13
N ARG A 13 -47.00 -25.13 27.85
CA ARG A 13 -45.94 -26.09 27.54
C ARG A 13 -46.55 -27.11 26.58
N ASP A 14 -45.82 -27.48 25.53
CA ASP A 14 -45.80 -28.81 24.91
C ASP A 14 -44.62 -28.83 23.91
N ARG A 15 -43.48 -29.46 24.23
CA ARG A 15 -43.14 -30.88 24.00
C ARG A 15 -43.50 -31.37 22.61
N TYR A 16 -42.51 -31.49 21.72
CA TYR A 16 -42.27 -32.71 20.92
C TYR A 16 -40.78 -32.88 20.62
N ALA A 17 -40.37 -34.15 20.61
CA ALA A 17 -39.02 -34.64 20.79
C ALA A 17 -38.32 -35.01 19.47
N VAL A 18 -37.00 -35.01 19.59
CA VAL A 18 -35.97 -35.77 18.85
C VAL A 18 -36.46 -37.10 18.25
N THR A 19 -36.11 -37.39 16.99
CA THR A 19 -35.51 -38.69 16.59
C THR A 19 -34.61 -38.55 15.34
N PRO A 20 -33.52 -39.34 15.22
CA PRO A 20 -32.54 -39.27 14.12
C PRO A 20 -32.47 -40.53 13.21
N ARG A 21 -32.00 -40.34 11.95
CA ARG A 21 -31.32 -41.31 11.01
C ARG A 21 -32.12 -42.59 10.64
N PRO A 22 -31.70 -43.54 9.75
CA PRO A 22 -30.43 -43.72 8.98
C PRO A 22 -30.57 -44.22 7.51
N GLY A 23 -29.42 -44.50 6.84
CA GLY A 23 -29.28 -45.53 5.77
C GLY A 23 -28.62 -45.04 4.48
N THR A 24 -27.30 -45.06 4.29
CA THR A 24 -26.40 -46.17 3.86
C THR A 24 -26.90 -47.12 2.76
N SER A 25 -26.30 -47.05 1.57
CA SER A 25 -25.75 -48.16 0.73
C SER A 25 -25.27 -47.52 -0.60
N GLY A 26 -24.14 -47.83 -1.24
CA GLY A 26 -23.33 -49.03 -1.27
C GLY A 26 -23.38 -49.63 -2.69
N ARG A 27 -22.20 -49.91 -3.29
CA ARG A 27 -21.89 -50.59 -4.59
C ARG A 27 -21.66 -49.61 -5.76
N ARG A 28 -20.49 -49.49 -6.41
CA ARG A 28 -19.44 -50.41 -6.93
C ARG A 28 -19.90 -51.24 -8.14
N TRP A 29 -18.96 -51.47 -9.08
CA TRP A 29 -18.97 -52.19 -10.38
C TRP A 29 -19.04 -51.24 -11.61
N PHE A 30 -18.27 -51.35 -12.70
CA PHE A 30 -17.36 -52.38 -13.24
C PHE A 30 -16.28 -51.77 -14.19
N ALA A 31 -15.23 -52.55 -14.43
CA ALA A 31 -14.14 -52.46 -15.42
C ALA A 31 -14.57 -52.07 -16.85
N GLY A 32 -13.73 -51.64 -17.81
CA GLY A 32 -12.28 -51.59 -17.97
C GLY A 32 -11.95 -51.68 -19.48
N LYS A 33 -10.74 -51.30 -19.89
CA LYS A 33 -9.98 -51.99 -20.97
C LYS A 33 -8.56 -51.43 -21.11
N ARG A 34 -7.61 -52.34 -20.97
CA ARG A 34 -6.19 -52.24 -21.33
C ARG A 34 -6.01 -52.42 -22.85
N ARG A 35 -4.91 -51.87 -23.40
CA ARG A 35 -3.86 -52.55 -24.22
C ARG A 35 -2.85 -51.47 -24.65
N ARG A 36 -1.61 -51.44 -24.14
CA ARG A 36 -0.40 -52.24 -24.47
C ARG A 36 0.02 -52.18 -25.94
N GLY A 37 1.28 -51.74 -26.17
CA GLY A 37 2.17 -52.38 -27.14
C GLY A 37 3.00 -51.46 -28.01
N ASN A 38 4.21 -51.10 -27.55
CA ASN A 38 5.38 -50.87 -28.41
C ASN A 38 5.77 -52.22 -29.07
N PRO A 39 6.47 -52.28 -30.23
CA PRO A 39 7.94 -52.21 -30.17
C PRO A 39 8.66 -51.64 -31.40
N ALA A 40 9.97 -51.44 -31.22
CA ALA A 40 11.00 -51.01 -32.15
C ALA A 40 11.33 -52.01 -33.29
N SER A 41 11.89 -51.52 -34.41
CA SER A 41 13.28 -51.81 -34.87
C SER A 41 13.49 -51.74 -36.41
N ALA A 42 14.48 -50.91 -36.80
CA ALA A 42 15.64 -51.21 -37.65
C ALA A 42 15.54 -51.57 -39.16
N LYS A 43 16.33 -50.79 -39.95
CA LYS A 43 17.32 -51.14 -41.02
C LYS A 43 16.99 -50.92 -42.53
N ARG A 44 17.90 -50.13 -43.14
CA ARG A 44 18.52 -50.19 -44.51
C ARG A 44 17.59 -49.91 -45.71
N GLY A 45 17.92 -49.18 -46.78
CA GLY A 45 19.11 -48.49 -47.28
C GLY A 45 18.93 -48.21 -48.80
N CYS A 46 19.79 -47.35 -49.39
CA CYS A 46 20.20 -47.28 -50.81
C CYS A 46 19.80 -46.05 -51.69
N TYR A 47 20.79 -45.14 -51.85
CA TYR A 47 21.31 -44.40 -53.05
C TYR A 47 20.40 -43.84 -54.18
N THR A 48 20.59 -42.54 -54.54
CA THR A 48 21.38 -42.09 -55.72
C THR A 48 21.49 -40.55 -55.92
N LYS A 49 22.71 -40.11 -56.34
CA LYS A 49 23.18 -38.92 -57.13
C LYS A 49 22.97 -37.46 -56.62
N THR A 50 23.97 -36.76 -56.08
CA THR A 50 25.13 -35.94 -56.63
C THR A 50 24.83 -34.64 -57.40
N MET A 51 25.26 -33.49 -56.82
CA MET A 51 26.15 -32.40 -57.36
C MET A 51 26.25 -31.25 -56.30
N SER A 52 27.31 -31.12 -55.46
CA SER A 52 28.51 -30.22 -55.51
C SER A 52 28.23 -28.70 -55.67
N ALA A 53 28.74 -27.70 -54.93
CA ALA A 53 29.73 -27.42 -53.85
C ALA A 53 29.52 -25.90 -53.42
N PRO A 54 30.21 -25.23 -52.44
CA PRO A 54 31.45 -25.57 -51.72
C PRO A 54 31.41 -25.47 -50.18
N ARG A 55 32.45 -26.07 -49.58
CA ARG A 55 32.78 -26.12 -48.15
C ARG A 55 33.32 -24.78 -47.63
N ARG A 56 32.84 -24.34 -46.47
CA ARG A 56 33.64 -23.59 -45.49
C ARG A 56 33.84 -24.45 -44.25
N GLN A 57 35.09 -24.55 -43.80
CA GLN A 57 35.51 -25.29 -42.62
C GLN A 57 34.79 -24.75 -41.38
N VAL A 58 34.23 -25.65 -40.57
CA VAL A 58 33.75 -25.34 -39.22
C VAL A 58 34.91 -25.63 -38.26
N GLY A 59 35.55 -24.58 -37.77
CA GLY A 59 36.46 -24.66 -36.62
C GLY A 59 35.67 -24.88 -35.32
N PRO A 60 36.34 -25.31 -34.23
CA PRO A 60 35.66 -25.58 -32.96
C PRO A 60 35.00 -24.30 -32.43
N ILE A 61 33.76 -24.41 -31.99
CA ILE A 61 33.00 -23.35 -31.33
C ILE A 61 33.72 -23.05 -30.01
N SER A 62 34.56 -22.01 -30.00
CA SER A 62 35.11 -21.43 -28.79
C SER A 62 33.94 -20.90 -27.95
N ARG A 63 33.80 -21.44 -26.74
CA ARG A 63 33.04 -20.79 -25.68
C ARG A 63 33.62 -19.39 -25.54
N GLY A 64 32.81 -18.37 -25.84
CA GLY A 64 33.17 -16.99 -25.54
C GLY A 64 33.23 -16.84 -24.03
N GLU A 65 34.41 -17.05 -23.46
CA GLU A 65 34.79 -16.46 -22.20
C GLU A 65 34.78 -14.95 -22.41
N SER A 66 33.68 -14.30 -22.01
CA SER A 66 33.70 -12.86 -21.79
C SER A 66 34.74 -12.60 -20.71
N SER A 67 35.82 -11.92 -21.09
CA SER A 67 36.87 -11.44 -20.20
C SER A 67 36.26 -10.67 -19.02
N MET A 68 36.06 -11.32 -17.89
CA MET A 68 35.64 -10.66 -16.66
C MET A 68 36.84 -9.88 -16.12
N SER A 69 36.74 -8.56 -16.17
CA SER A 69 37.53 -7.70 -15.28
C SER A 69 37.37 -8.21 -13.84
N PRO A 70 38.42 -8.24 -13.01
CA PRO A 70 38.33 -8.78 -11.65
C PRO A 70 37.17 -8.09 -10.91
N SER A 71 36.19 -8.90 -10.48
CA SER A 71 35.01 -8.43 -9.75
C SER A 71 35.48 -7.81 -8.44
N ARG A 72 35.34 -6.49 -8.31
CA ARG A 72 35.68 -5.78 -7.07
C ARG A 72 34.82 -6.33 -5.91
N PRO A 73 35.39 -6.62 -4.74
CA PRO A 73 34.69 -7.34 -3.69
C PRO A 73 33.60 -6.50 -3.03
N ILE A 74 32.63 -7.17 -2.40
CA ILE A 74 31.71 -6.57 -1.43
C ILE A 74 32.43 -6.56 -0.08
N LEU A 75 32.55 -5.38 0.54
CA LEU A 75 33.16 -5.23 1.86
C LEU A 75 32.08 -5.39 2.94
N ILE A 76 32.22 -6.40 3.81
CA ILE A 76 31.30 -6.70 4.91
C ILE A 76 31.93 -6.22 6.21
N VAL A 77 31.30 -5.25 6.86
CA VAL A 77 31.78 -4.60 8.07
C VAL A 77 30.77 -4.85 9.20
N ASP A 78 31.19 -5.63 10.18
CA ASP A 78 30.39 -6.03 11.34
C ASP A 78 31.36 -6.41 12.45
N ASP A 79 31.08 -6.18 13.73
CA ASP A 79 31.98 -6.57 14.81
C ASP A 79 31.87 -8.07 15.16
N GLU A 80 30.74 -8.69 14.85
CA GLU A 80 30.50 -10.11 15.08
C GLU A 80 31.09 -11.00 13.97
N ALA A 81 32.13 -11.76 14.30
CA ALA A 81 32.79 -12.66 13.34
C ALA A 81 31.85 -13.74 12.75
N GLY A 82 30.81 -14.13 13.50
CA GLY A 82 29.79 -15.07 13.03
C GLY A 82 28.93 -14.52 11.90
N ILE A 83 28.52 -13.25 12.01
CA ILE A 83 27.72 -12.56 10.98
C ILE A 83 28.56 -12.38 9.71
N ARG A 84 29.82 -11.95 9.85
CA ARG A 84 30.74 -11.79 8.71
C ARG A 84 30.91 -13.09 7.92
N LYS A 85 31.16 -14.21 8.62
CA LYS A 85 31.32 -15.53 7.97
C LYS A 85 30.04 -16.05 7.34
N SER A 86 28.89 -15.82 7.98
CA SER A 86 27.59 -16.21 7.42
C SER A 86 27.30 -15.48 6.11
N LEU A 87 27.47 -14.15 6.11
CA LEU A 87 27.28 -13.34 4.91
C LEU A 87 28.31 -13.65 3.82
N GLU A 88 29.58 -13.84 4.18
CA GLU A 88 30.62 -14.27 3.23
C GLU A 88 30.25 -15.58 2.54
N GLY A 89 29.80 -16.59 3.29
CA GLY A 89 29.40 -17.88 2.72
C GLY A 89 28.26 -17.72 1.71
N VAL A 90 27.19 -17.04 2.10
CA VAL A 90 26.00 -16.85 1.26
C VAL A 90 26.31 -16.02 0.01
N LEU A 91 27.08 -14.94 0.15
CA LEU A 91 27.42 -14.07 -0.97
C LEU A 91 28.42 -14.73 -1.93
N SER A 92 29.33 -15.56 -1.40
CA SER A 92 30.24 -16.35 -2.23
C SER A 92 29.50 -17.41 -3.05
N ASP A 93 28.49 -18.06 -2.45
CA ASP A 93 27.62 -19.02 -3.15
C ASP A 93 26.84 -18.36 -4.31
N GLU A 94 26.46 -17.09 -4.15
CA GLU A 94 25.84 -16.26 -5.19
C GLU A 94 26.85 -15.66 -6.20
N GLY A 95 28.14 -15.96 -6.07
CA GLY A 95 29.20 -15.56 -7.00
C GLY A 95 29.83 -14.19 -6.73
N TYR A 96 29.58 -13.59 -5.55
CA TYR A 96 30.23 -12.33 -5.15
C TYR A 96 31.56 -12.59 -4.43
N ALA A 97 32.62 -11.92 -4.88
CA ALA A 97 33.85 -11.83 -4.09
C ALA A 97 33.60 -10.97 -2.84
N CYS A 98 34.08 -11.42 -1.67
CA CYS A 98 33.87 -10.73 -0.40
C CYS A 98 35.19 -10.33 0.26
N ALA A 99 35.16 -9.24 1.02
CA ALA A 99 36.22 -8.83 1.94
C ALA A 99 35.58 -8.53 3.31
N LEU A 100 36.31 -8.79 4.39
CA LEU A 100 35.78 -8.68 5.76
C LEU A 100 36.55 -7.61 6.54
N ALA A 101 35.81 -6.78 7.28
CA ALA A 101 36.37 -5.85 8.26
C ALA A 101 35.64 -5.98 9.60
N GLY A 102 36.40 -5.97 10.70
CA GLY A 102 35.84 -6.13 12.05
C GLY A 102 35.34 -4.83 12.68
N ASP A 103 35.72 -3.69 12.13
CA ASP A 103 35.34 -2.37 12.65
C ASP A 103 35.45 -1.29 11.55
N GLY A 104 35.00 -0.08 11.87
CA GLY A 104 35.02 1.05 10.94
C GLY A 104 36.43 1.54 10.57
N ALA A 105 37.44 1.36 11.43
CA ALA A 105 38.81 1.79 11.13
C ALA A 105 39.47 0.85 10.12
N ASP A 106 39.31 -0.46 10.30
CA ASP A 106 39.72 -1.50 9.38
C ASP A 106 39.01 -1.35 8.01
N ALA A 107 37.70 -1.10 8.02
CA ALA A 107 36.95 -0.83 6.81
C ALA A 107 37.53 0.37 6.02
N LEU A 108 37.83 1.49 6.69
CA LEU A 108 38.40 2.67 6.05
C LEU A 108 39.82 2.44 5.50
N ALA A 109 40.64 1.63 6.19
CA ALA A 109 41.96 1.26 5.71
C ALA A 109 41.89 0.40 4.43
N GLN A 110 40.92 -0.51 4.37
CA GLN A 110 40.73 -1.41 3.23
C GLN A 110 40.07 -0.74 2.00
N LEU A 111 39.32 0.36 2.17
CA LEU A 111 38.62 1.04 1.06
C LEU A 111 39.54 1.49 -0.07
N GLN A 112 40.74 1.99 0.25
CA GLN A 112 41.66 2.53 -0.75
C GLN A 112 42.34 1.44 -1.58
N SER A 113 42.67 0.30 -0.95
CA SER A 113 43.34 -0.82 -1.62
C SER A 113 42.35 -1.71 -2.36
N LEU A 114 41.16 -1.97 -1.81
CA LEU A 114 40.19 -2.92 -2.36
C LEU A 114 39.20 -2.29 -3.36
N GLN A 115 38.95 -0.98 -3.27
CA GLN A 115 37.92 -0.27 -4.04
C GLN A 115 36.62 -1.07 -4.15
N PRO A 116 35.94 -1.39 -3.03
CA PRO A 116 34.84 -2.34 -3.05
C PRO A 116 33.70 -1.89 -3.98
N SER A 117 33.02 -2.87 -4.57
CA SER A 117 31.84 -2.62 -5.42
C SER A 117 30.65 -2.12 -4.59
N LEU A 118 30.57 -2.55 -3.33
CA LEU A 118 29.55 -2.22 -2.34
C LEU A 118 30.07 -2.46 -0.92
N VAL A 119 29.55 -1.72 0.07
CA VAL A 119 29.84 -1.94 1.50
C VAL A 119 28.55 -2.33 2.24
N LEU A 120 28.56 -3.45 2.97
CA LEU A 120 27.57 -3.78 4.00
C LEU A 120 28.14 -3.35 5.35
N LEU A 121 27.43 -2.50 6.09
CA LEU A 121 27.98 -1.83 7.26
C LEU A 121 27.05 -1.89 8.48
N ASP A 122 27.47 -2.58 9.53
CA ASP A 122 26.75 -2.55 10.82
C ASP A 122 26.79 -1.17 11.48
N ILE A 123 25.71 -0.82 12.17
CA ILE A 123 25.56 0.47 12.85
C ILE A 123 26.28 0.50 14.19
N TRP A 124 26.24 -0.60 14.94
CA TRP A 124 26.62 -0.65 16.35
C TRP A 124 27.91 -1.44 16.51
N MET A 125 29.02 -0.82 16.13
CA MET A 125 30.36 -1.38 16.29
C MET A 125 31.14 -0.67 17.40
N PRO A 126 32.02 -1.38 18.14
CA PRO A 126 32.93 -0.77 19.10
C PRO A 126 33.88 0.25 18.45
N GLY A 127 34.15 1.35 19.14
CA GLY A 127 35.05 2.39 18.65
C GLY A 127 34.37 3.38 17.71
N MET A 128 34.53 3.18 16.39
CA MET A 128 33.90 4.03 15.38
C MET A 128 32.53 3.47 15.01
N ASP A 129 31.47 4.24 15.30
CA ASP A 129 30.11 3.83 14.95
C ASP A 129 29.88 3.75 13.42
N GLY A 130 28.89 2.97 12.99
CA GLY A 130 28.61 2.76 11.57
C GLY A 130 28.19 4.03 10.81
N ILE A 131 27.62 5.03 11.49
CA ILE A 131 27.18 6.28 10.85
C ILE A 131 28.37 7.20 10.56
N GLU A 132 29.32 7.29 11.49
CA GLU A 132 30.59 7.97 11.30
C GLU A 132 31.43 7.28 10.24
N THR A 133 31.43 5.95 10.23
CA THR A 133 32.06 5.13 9.18
C THR A 133 31.46 5.43 7.81
N LEU A 134 30.13 5.44 7.68
CA LEU A 134 29.41 5.82 6.45
C LEU A 134 29.80 7.22 5.97
N ARG A 135 29.81 8.21 6.87
CA ARG A 135 30.16 9.60 6.52
C ARG A 135 31.57 9.70 5.93
N ARG A 136 32.52 8.94 6.50
CA ARG A 136 33.90 8.90 6.02
C ARG A 136 34.03 8.14 4.70
N ILE A 137 33.32 7.02 4.53
CA ILE A 137 33.24 6.33 3.23
C ILE A 137 32.74 7.29 2.16
N LYS A 138 31.64 8.00 2.40
CA LYS A 138 31.08 8.95 1.42
C LYS A 138 31.97 10.15 1.12
N LYS A 139 32.83 10.56 2.05
CA LYS A 139 33.83 11.59 1.80
C LYS A 139 35.00 11.09 0.94
N LEU A 140 35.40 9.83 1.08
CA LEU A 140 36.55 9.23 0.37
C LEU A 140 36.16 8.63 -0.98
N GLN A 141 35.00 7.97 -1.05
CA GLN A 141 34.43 7.34 -2.25
C GLN A 141 32.91 7.60 -2.28
N PRO A 142 32.47 8.79 -2.73
CA PRO A 142 31.05 9.15 -2.78
C PRO A 142 30.18 8.12 -3.54
N GLU A 143 30.75 7.58 -4.61
CA GLU A 143 30.14 6.65 -5.57
C GLU A 143 30.03 5.21 -5.07
N THR A 144 30.66 4.85 -3.95
CA THR A 144 30.58 3.49 -3.41
C THR A 144 29.27 3.34 -2.65
N PRO A 145 28.35 2.45 -3.07
CA PRO A 145 27.09 2.24 -2.36
C PRO A 145 27.36 1.59 -1.00
N VAL A 146 26.66 2.07 0.03
CA VAL A 146 26.78 1.56 1.40
C VAL A 146 25.39 1.17 1.90
N ILE A 147 25.20 -0.09 2.26
CA ILE A 147 23.97 -0.61 2.85
C ILE A 147 24.21 -0.78 4.35
N MET A 148 23.37 -0.16 5.17
CA MET A 148 23.49 -0.24 6.63
C MET A 148 22.81 -1.49 7.17
N MET A 149 23.39 -2.14 8.18
CA MET A 149 22.80 -3.25 8.94
C MET A 149 22.56 -2.81 10.39
N SER A 150 21.42 -3.14 11.01
CA SER A 150 21.12 -2.71 12.40
C SER A 150 20.45 -3.78 13.24
N GLY A 151 20.98 -4.00 14.45
CA GLY A 151 20.38 -4.87 15.47
C GLY A 151 19.34 -4.24 16.40
N HIS A 152 19.23 -2.90 16.45
CA HIS A 152 18.25 -2.20 17.28
C HIS A 152 17.61 -1.07 16.48
N THR A 153 16.30 -1.17 16.25
CA THR A 153 15.55 -0.15 15.51
C THR A 153 15.19 1.02 16.41
N THR A 154 15.82 2.17 16.16
CA THR A 154 15.20 3.46 16.44
C THR A 154 15.04 4.23 15.13
N ILE A 155 13.85 4.81 14.92
CA ILE A 155 13.47 5.56 13.70
C ILE A 155 14.48 6.68 13.39
N ALA A 156 15.07 7.29 14.43
CA ALA A 156 16.08 8.35 14.29
C ALA A 156 17.36 7.88 13.57
N THR A 157 17.75 6.62 13.74
CA THR A 157 19.01 6.08 13.22
C THR A 157 18.95 5.84 11.71
N ALA A 158 17.83 5.30 11.21
CA ALA A 158 17.61 5.07 9.78
C ALA A 158 17.46 6.40 8.99
N ILE A 159 16.80 7.40 9.58
CA ILE A 159 16.68 8.75 8.99
C ILE A 159 18.06 9.42 8.92
N LYS A 160 18.88 9.28 9.97
CA LYS A 160 20.24 9.84 9.99
C LYS A 160 21.15 9.17 8.96
N ALA A 161 21.04 7.85 8.77
CA ALA A 161 21.82 7.13 7.76
C ALA A 161 21.46 7.52 6.32
N THR A 162 20.17 7.65 6.01
CA THR A 162 19.70 8.05 4.67
C THR A 162 20.15 9.48 4.33
N LYS A 163 20.06 10.43 5.29
CA LYS A 163 20.57 11.80 5.11
C LYS A 163 22.09 11.88 4.86
N VAL A 164 22.84 10.86 5.27
CA VAL A 164 24.30 10.79 5.11
C VAL A 164 24.70 10.01 3.84
N GLY A 165 23.73 9.52 3.06
CA GLY A 165 23.94 8.92 1.74
C GLY A 165 24.01 7.39 1.73
N ALA A 166 23.47 6.70 2.74
CA ALA A 166 23.28 5.25 2.66
C ALA A 166 22.40 4.89 1.44
N ALA A 167 22.78 3.84 0.72
CA ALA A 167 22.05 3.35 -0.44
C ALA A 167 20.81 2.53 -0.04
N ASP A 168 20.89 1.81 1.08
CA ASP A 168 19.79 1.02 1.63
C ASP A 168 20.03 0.70 3.12
N PHE A 169 19.05 0.09 3.78
CA PHE A 169 19.10 -0.31 5.18
C PHE A 169 18.46 -1.69 5.39
N ILE A 170 19.12 -2.55 6.17
CA ILE A 170 18.68 -3.92 6.49
C ILE A 170 18.59 -4.08 8.01
N GLU A 171 17.45 -4.59 8.48
CA GLU A 171 17.20 -4.90 9.89
C GLU A 171 17.71 -6.31 10.21
N LYS A 172 18.48 -6.47 11.31
CA LYS A 172 18.83 -7.79 11.87
C LYS A 172 17.63 -8.30 12.68
N PRO A 173 17.30 -9.61 12.68
CA PRO A 173 18.06 -10.72 12.09
C PRO A 173 18.03 -10.70 10.56
N LEU A 174 19.19 -10.96 9.94
CA LEU A 174 19.38 -10.82 8.50
C LEU A 174 18.67 -11.95 7.75
N GLU A 175 17.58 -11.61 7.05
CA GLU A 175 16.99 -12.50 6.03
C GLU A 175 17.83 -12.43 4.76
N LEU A 176 18.42 -13.56 4.37
CA LEU A 176 19.41 -13.64 3.29
C LEU A 176 18.87 -13.14 1.93
N ASP A 177 17.60 -13.45 1.63
CA ASP A 177 16.94 -13.00 0.40
C ASP A 177 16.81 -11.47 0.34
N LEU A 178 16.59 -10.80 1.48
CA LEU A 178 16.53 -9.34 1.56
C LEU A 178 17.91 -8.72 1.32
N VAL A 179 18.96 -9.33 1.85
CA VAL A 179 20.35 -8.89 1.67
C VAL A 179 20.77 -8.99 0.19
N ILE A 180 20.54 -10.13 -0.45
CA ILE A 180 20.89 -10.34 -1.86
C ILE A 180 20.14 -9.35 -2.76
N ASN A 181 18.84 -9.14 -2.52
CA ASN A 181 18.06 -8.20 -3.30
C ASN A 181 18.53 -6.75 -3.13
N ALA A 182 18.90 -6.33 -1.92
CA ALA A 182 19.45 -5.01 -1.67
C ALA A 182 20.79 -4.80 -2.39
N ILE A 183 21.66 -5.81 -2.39
CA ILE A 183 22.94 -5.80 -3.12
C ILE A 183 22.72 -5.67 -4.63
N ARG A 184 21.81 -6.47 -5.22
CA ARG A 184 21.50 -6.41 -6.65
C ARG A 184 21.00 -5.02 -7.08
N ARG A 185 20.11 -4.40 -6.29
CA ARG A 185 19.63 -3.03 -6.55
C ARG A 185 20.77 -2.02 -6.53
N ALA A 186 21.60 -2.06 -5.48
CA ALA A 186 22.67 -1.10 -5.27
C ALA A 186 23.80 -1.22 -6.30
N LEU A 187 24.10 -2.42 -6.78
CA LEU A 187 25.08 -2.64 -7.87
C LEU A 187 24.52 -2.28 -9.25
N GLY A 188 23.25 -2.60 -9.54
CA GLY A 188 22.60 -2.30 -10.82
C GLY A 188 22.42 -0.80 -11.10
N ALA A 189 22.18 0.01 -10.06
CA ALA A 189 22.12 1.47 -10.18
C ALA A 189 23.45 2.07 -10.68
N ARG A 190 24.59 1.42 -10.41
CA ARG A 190 25.94 1.91 -10.73
C ARG A 190 26.34 1.62 -12.18
N GLU A 191 25.82 0.55 -12.78
CA GLU A 191 26.02 0.25 -14.20
C GLU A 191 25.25 1.22 -15.10
N ALA A 192 24.06 1.66 -14.67
CA ALA A 192 23.27 2.69 -15.36
C ALA A 192 23.95 4.08 -15.35
N VAL A 193 24.59 4.45 -14.24
CA VAL A 193 25.31 5.74 -14.10
C VAL A 193 26.62 5.77 -14.91
N ARG A 194 27.32 4.63 -15.03
CA ARG A 194 28.54 4.54 -15.87
C ARG A 194 28.26 4.57 -17.37
N GLY A 195 27.09 4.11 -17.81
CA GLY A 195 26.65 4.21 -19.21
C GLY A 195 26.34 5.64 -19.65
N ALA A 196 25.95 6.53 -18.71
CA ALA A 196 25.54 7.90 -19.01
C ALA A 196 26.69 8.89 -19.26
N ALA A 197 27.94 8.55 -18.93
CA ALA A 197 29.07 9.48 -19.01
C ALA A 197 29.80 9.50 -20.38
N ALA A 198 29.34 8.72 -21.36
CA ALA A 198 30.02 8.58 -22.65
C ALA A 198 29.33 9.29 -23.83
N ASP A 199 28.10 9.81 -23.67
CA ASP A 199 27.25 10.28 -24.79
C ASP A 199 26.96 11.78 -24.83
N ASP A 200 27.58 12.61 -23.99
CA ASP A 200 27.39 14.06 -24.05
C ASP A 200 28.28 14.71 -25.12
N LEU A 201 27.86 14.65 -26.39
CA LEU A 201 28.23 15.57 -27.48
C LEU A 201 27.45 15.26 -28.78
N ALA A 202 26.12 15.40 -28.78
CA ALA A 202 25.37 15.83 -29.97
C ALA A 202 23.87 16.00 -29.67
N ASP A 203 23.40 17.18 -30.03
CA ASP A 203 22.06 17.55 -30.45
C ASP A 203 20.89 17.55 -29.45
N SER A 204 20.46 18.79 -29.21
CA SER A 204 19.22 19.18 -28.58
C SER A 204 18.06 19.00 -29.55
N SER A 205 17.25 17.97 -29.34
CA SER A 205 15.80 17.88 -29.57
C SER A 205 15.45 16.41 -29.75
N ASP A 206 14.35 15.99 -29.15
CA ASP A 206 13.84 14.62 -29.14
C ASP A 206 14.64 13.61 -28.30
N LEU A 207 14.26 13.48 -27.03
CA LEU A 207 14.23 12.21 -26.28
C LEU A 207 13.55 12.42 -24.91
N ARG A 208 12.21 12.45 -24.92
CA ARG A 208 11.43 12.09 -23.72
C ARG A 208 10.36 11.09 -24.11
N SER A 209 10.65 9.83 -23.82
CA SER A 209 9.72 8.78 -23.33
C SER A 209 10.48 7.44 -23.20
N PRO A 210 10.12 6.52 -22.29
CA PRO A 210 9.96 6.68 -20.84
C PRO A 210 10.48 5.44 -20.06
N MET A 211 11.29 5.63 -19.01
CA MET A 211 11.48 4.60 -17.97
C MET A 211 11.39 5.31 -16.61
N GLY A 212 10.26 5.17 -15.92
CA GLY A 212 10.15 5.55 -14.50
C GLY A 212 8.82 6.18 -14.03
N VAL A 213 7.92 6.60 -14.92
CA VAL A 213 6.58 7.07 -14.53
C VAL A 213 5.58 5.93 -14.72
N PRO A 214 4.81 5.54 -13.70
CA PRO A 214 3.77 4.54 -13.87
C PRO A 214 2.77 4.95 -14.96
N GLU A 215 2.32 3.98 -15.73
CA GLU A 215 1.22 4.16 -16.67
C GLU A 215 -0.03 4.51 -15.87
N LEU A 216 -0.46 5.77 -15.98
CA LEU A 216 -1.70 6.25 -15.38
C LEU A 216 -2.88 5.70 -16.17
N GLN A 217 -3.85 5.14 -15.46
CA GLN A 217 -5.10 4.73 -16.07
C GLN A 217 -6.04 5.93 -16.15
N PRO A 218 -6.83 6.05 -17.22
CA PRO A 218 -7.78 7.15 -17.31
C PRO A 218 -8.80 7.06 -16.16
N VAL A 219 -9.12 8.20 -15.55
CA VAL A 219 -10.30 8.27 -14.69
C VAL A 219 -11.53 8.21 -15.59
N VAL A 220 -12.29 7.12 -15.48
CA VAL A 220 -13.38 6.81 -16.41
C VAL A 220 -14.57 7.70 -16.10
N PHE A 221 -14.76 8.75 -16.91
CA PHE A 221 -16.01 9.51 -16.99
C PHE A 221 -16.52 9.46 -18.42
N GLU A 222 -17.28 8.42 -18.76
CA GLU A 222 -17.81 8.26 -20.12
C GLU A 222 -18.77 9.39 -20.50
N ARG A 223 -19.41 10.02 -19.52
CA ARG A 223 -20.38 11.11 -19.68
C ARG A 223 -20.36 12.07 -18.47
N GLN A 224 -20.56 13.37 -18.71
CA GLN A 224 -20.58 14.43 -17.68
C GLN A 224 -21.98 15.05 -17.56
N THR A 225 -22.99 14.25 -17.26
CA THR A 225 -24.40 14.70 -17.23
C THR A 225 -24.78 15.42 -15.92
N LEU A 226 -24.03 15.19 -14.84
CA LEU A 226 -24.24 15.76 -13.50
C LEU A 226 -23.20 16.84 -13.15
N ARG A 227 -23.02 17.82 -14.04
CA ARG A 227 -22.09 18.95 -13.83
C ARG A 227 -22.60 19.88 -12.73
N GLY A 228 -21.86 19.97 -11.63
CA GLY A 228 -22.07 20.92 -10.53
C GLY A 228 -21.24 22.20 -10.70
N SER A 229 -20.97 22.88 -9.58
CA SER A 229 -20.12 24.07 -9.57
C SER A 229 -18.67 23.77 -10.01
N LEU A 230 -18.06 24.76 -10.69
CA LEU A 230 -16.64 24.71 -11.04
C LEU A 230 -15.78 24.85 -9.78
N LEU A 231 -14.73 24.05 -9.69
CA LEU A 231 -13.68 24.12 -8.68
C LEU A 231 -12.33 24.25 -9.38
N PRO A 232 -11.40 25.06 -8.83
CA PRO A 232 -10.02 25.02 -9.29
C PRO A 232 -9.42 23.65 -9.00
N GLN A 233 -8.63 23.14 -9.94
CA GLN A 233 -7.80 21.96 -9.71
C GLN A 233 -6.65 22.30 -8.78
N ARG A 234 -6.15 21.30 -8.08
CA ARG A 234 -5.05 21.46 -7.14
C ARG A 234 -4.26 20.17 -7.00
N THR A 235 -2.96 20.32 -6.85
CA THR A 235 -2.02 19.27 -6.47
C THR A 235 -1.20 19.72 -5.24
N LEU A 236 -0.35 18.85 -4.71
CA LEU A 236 0.65 19.23 -3.72
C LEU A 236 1.77 20.06 -4.38
N ALA A 237 2.34 21.03 -3.67
CA ALA A 237 3.39 21.90 -4.22
C ALA A 237 4.74 21.19 -4.41
N ARG A 238 4.98 20.10 -3.67
CA ARG A 238 6.18 19.26 -3.80
C ARG A 238 5.87 17.82 -3.40
N SER A 239 6.73 16.89 -3.78
CA SER A 239 6.62 15.51 -3.33
C SER A 239 6.82 15.40 -1.81
N ALA A 240 6.15 14.42 -1.21
CA ALA A 240 6.17 14.20 0.23
C ALA A 240 6.21 12.70 0.54
N VAL A 241 6.77 12.35 1.70
CA VAL A 241 6.86 10.95 2.14
C VAL A 241 6.34 10.83 3.56
N LEU A 242 5.58 9.78 3.82
CA LEU A 242 5.04 9.46 5.13
C LEU A 242 5.15 7.97 5.39
N TYR A 243 5.57 7.60 6.59
CA TYR A 243 5.79 6.20 6.98
C TYR A 243 4.94 5.86 8.19
N GLY A 244 4.45 4.63 8.25
CA GLY A 244 3.71 4.12 9.39
C GLY A 244 3.50 2.62 9.31
N GLN A 245 2.50 2.14 10.04
CA GLN A 245 2.11 0.73 10.05
C GLN A 245 0.68 0.62 9.50
N GLY A 246 0.39 -0.41 8.70
CA GLY A 246 -0.98 -0.72 8.28
C GLY A 246 -1.81 -1.28 9.45
N LEU A 247 -3.09 -0.90 9.54
CA LEU A 247 -4.00 -1.32 10.62
C LEU A 247 -4.24 -2.84 10.59
N HIS A 248 -4.55 -3.35 9.41
CA HIS A 248 -5.01 -4.73 9.26
C HIS A 248 -3.83 -5.69 9.09
N SER A 249 -2.89 -5.37 8.21
CA SER A 249 -1.74 -6.22 7.93
C SER A 249 -0.69 -6.20 9.06
N GLY A 250 -0.62 -5.10 9.82
CA GLY A 250 0.46 -4.87 10.78
C GLY A 250 1.85 -4.69 10.15
N LYS A 251 1.95 -4.58 8.82
CA LYS A 251 3.23 -4.38 8.13
C LYS A 251 3.60 -2.89 8.14
N LYS A 252 4.90 -2.59 8.16
CA LYS A 252 5.40 -1.23 7.92
C LYS A 252 5.04 -0.86 6.47
N SER A 253 4.45 0.32 6.29
CA SER A 253 4.06 0.87 4.99
C SER A 253 4.56 2.30 4.86
N GLY A 254 4.91 2.68 3.63
CA GLY A 254 5.32 4.03 3.27
C GLY A 254 4.41 4.56 2.16
N LEU A 255 4.09 5.84 2.24
CA LEU A 255 3.42 6.61 1.21
C LEU A 255 4.38 7.60 0.60
N ILE A 256 4.45 7.63 -0.73
CA ILE A 256 5.10 8.71 -1.47
C ILE A 256 4.02 9.43 -2.25
N PHE A 257 3.84 10.71 -1.95
CA PHE A 257 2.92 11.59 -2.65
C PHE A 257 3.69 12.35 -3.73
N GLU A 258 3.28 12.21 -4.98
CA GLU A 258 3.91 12.87 -6.13
C GLU A 258 2.87 13.74 -6.85
N PRO A 259 3.11 15.05 -7.00
CA PRO A 259 2.23 15.94 -7.73
C PRO A 259 1.98 15.45 -9.16
N LEU A 260 0.73 15.42 -9.60
CA LEU A 260 0.36 15.15 -11.00
C LEU A 260 -0.12 16.42 -11.70
N GLY A 261 -0.08 16.40 -13.04
CA GLY A 261 -0.62 17.48 -13.87
C GLY A 261 -2.15 17.58 -13.80
N PRO A 262 -2.74 18.65 -14.39
CA PRO A 262 -4.19 18.79 -14.48
C PRO A 262 -4.87 17.57 -15.11
N ASP A 263 -6.12 17.34 -14.74
CA ASP A 263 -7.02 16.29 -15.23
C ASP A 263 -6.54 14.84 -15.00
N SER A 264 -5.53 14.67 -14.16
CA SER A 264 -4.99 13.35 -13.84
C SER A 264 -5.86 12.59 -12.84
N GLY A 265 -6.48 13.26 -11.86
CA GLY A 265 -7.16 12.57 -10.77
C GLY A 265 -6.19 11.99 -9.72
N ILE A 266 -6.75 11.30 -8.72
CA ILE A 266 -6.00 10.62 -7.67
C ILE A 266 -5.70 9.19 -8.07
N HIS A 267 -4.44 8.80 -7.92
CA HIS A 267 -3.91 7.50 -8.33
C HIS A 267 -3.12 6.84 -7.21
N PHE A 268 -3.25 5.53 -7.08
CA PHE A 268 -2.41 4.70 -6.24
C PHE A 268 -1.53 3.79 -7.08
N VAL A 269 -0.31 3.50 -6.63
CA VAL A 269 0.57 2.54 -7.32
C VAL A 269 1.42 1.77 -6.32
N GLY A 270 1.64 0.48 -6.59
CA GLY A 270 2.61 -0.30 -5.84
C GLY A 270 4.01 0.27 -6.04
N VAL A 271 4.86 0.25 -5.01
CA VAL A 271 6.22 0.81 -5.09
C VAL A 271 7.04 0.22 -6.25
N SER A 272 6.79 -1.04 -6.61
CA SER A 272 7.45 -1.74 -7.71
C SER A 272 6.56 -1.93 -8.94
N ASP A 273 5.35 -1.39 -8.93
CA ASP A 273 4.37 -1.60 -9.98
C ASP A 273 4.46 -0.51 -11.05
N ILE A 274 4.19 -0.91 -12.28
CA ILE A 274 4.27 -0.03 -13.45
C ILE A 274 2.91 0.60 -13.83
N ARG A 275 1.80 0.15 -13.25
CA ARG A 275 0.46 0.68 -13.53
C ARG A 275 -0.16 1.25 -12.28
N ALA A 276 -0.69 2.47 -12.39
CA ALA A 276 -1.42 3.09 -11.30
C ALA A 276 -2.91 2.70 -11.33
N ILE A 277 -3.47 2.43 -10.16
CA ILE A 277 -4.90 2.26 -9.92
C ILE A 277 -5.52 3.65 -9.72
N PRO A 278 -6.51 4.08 -10.52
CA PRO A 278 -7.29 5.26 -10.19
C PRO A 278 -8.04 5.04 -8.86
N ALA A 279 -8.07 6.06 -8.01
CA ALA A 279 -8.94 6.08 -6.84
C ALA A 279 -10.40 6.29 -7.28
N HIS A 280 -10.95 5.27 -7.94
CA HIS A 280 -12.28 5.29 -8.56
C HIS A 280 -13.06 4.02 -8.22
N LEU A 281 -14.38 4.15 -8.15
CA LEU A 281 -15.28 3.09 -7.67
C LEU A 281 -15.24 1.80 -8.50
N ASP A 282 -14.84 1.88 -9.77
CA ASP A 282 -14.71 0.71 -10.65
C ASP A 282 -13.56 -0.22 -10.26
N PHE A 283 -12.59 0.30 -9.51
CA PHE A 283 -11.44 -0.45 -9.02
C PHE A 283 -11.62 -0.94 -7.59
N VAL A 284 -12.76 -0.66 -6.94
CA VAL A 284 -13.05 -1.13 -5.58
C VAL A 284 -13.22 -2.65 -5.59
N GLU A 285 -12.32 -3.34 -4.89
CA GLU A 285 -12.31 -4.79 -4.75
C GLU A 285 -13.16 -5.24 -3.55
N SER A 286 -12.97 -4.61 -2.39
CA SER A 286 -13.63 -5.02 -1.16
C SER A 286 -13.89 -3.84 -0.21
N THR A 287 -14.92 -3.99 0.63
CA THR A 287 -15.42 -2.98 1.58
C THR A 287 -15.69 -3.59 2.96
N GLY A 288 -15.07 -4.74 3.27
CA GLY A 288 -15.42 -5.53 4.46
C GLY A 288 -15.08 -4.84 5.77
N TYR A 289 -13.86 -4.31 5.88
CA TYR A 289 -13.36 -3.62 7.07
C TYR A 289 -12.64 -2.30 6.75
N ALA A 290 -12.31 -2.10 5.48
CA ALA A 290 -11.66 -0.94 4.92
C ALA A 290 -12.02 -0.90 3.43
N THR A 291 -11.86 0.26 2.78
CA THR A 291 -12.02 0.35 1.33
C THR A 291 -10.71 -0.07 0.65
N THR A 292 -10.79 -1.10 -0.19
CA THR A 292 -9.64 -1.64 -0.93
C THR A 292 -9.87 -1.51 -2.43
N ILE A 293 -8.85 -1.02 -3.15
CA ILE A 293 -8.84 -0.93 -4.61
C ILE A 293 -7.79 -1.88 -5.21
N ARG A 294 -8.05 -2.39 -6.41
CA ARG A 294 -7.16 -3.33 -7.11
C ARG A 294 -7.17 -3.12 -8.61
N LEU A 295 -6.00 -3.24 -9.24
CA LEU A 295 -5.84 -3.37 -10.68
C LEU A 295 -4.70 -4.34 -10.99
N GLY A 296 -5.02 -5.43 -11.68
CA GLY A 296 -4.03 -6.49 -11.93
C GLY A 296 -3.52 -7.08 -10.60
N SER A 297 -2.20 -7.07 -10.41
CA SER A 297 -1.54 -7.52 -9.17
C SER A 297 -1.44 -6.44 -8.10
N THR A 298 -1.57 -5.17 -8.47
CA THR A 298 -1.50 -4.04 -7.54
C THR A 298 -2.79 -3.97 -6.72
N HIS A 299 -2.66 -3.91 -5.41
CA HIS A 299 -3.78 -3.67 -4.49
C HIS A 299 -3.37 -2.64 -3.44
N VAL A 300 -4.32 -1.82 -3.00
CA VAL A 300 -4.12 -0.89 -1.90
C VAL A 300 -5.37 -0.87 -1.02
N ALA A 301 -5.20 -1.18 0.26
CA ALA A 301 -6.24 -1.18 1.28
C ALA A 301 -6.18 0.06 2.19
N THR A 302 -7.28 0.35 2.88
CA THR A 302 -7.39 1.38 3.93
C THR A 302 -7.20 2.81 3.41
N ILE A 303 -7.70 3.08 2.19
CA ILE A 303 -7.48 4.36 1.49
C ILE A 303 -8.38 5.50 1.97
N GLU A 304 -9.43 5.19 2.73
CA GLU A 304 -10.48 6.12 3.16
C GLU A 304 -9.94 7.33 3.93
N HIS A 305 -9.01 7.17 4.88
CA HIS A 305 -8.54 8.29 5.70
C HIS A 305 -7.70 9.30 4.91
N VAL A 306 -6.84 8.80 4.02
CA VAL A 306 -6.01 9.67 3.17
C VAL A 306 -6.87 10.34 2.10
N LEU A 307 -7.82 9.61 1.50
CA LEU A 307 -8.78 10.20 0.57
C LEU A 307 -9.68 11.23 1.24
N SER A 308 -10.07 11.03 2.50
CA SER A 308 -10.86 12.01 3.26
C SER A 308 -10.10 13.32 3.43
N ALA A 309 -8.82 13.26 3.80
CA ALA A 309 -7.96 14.43 3.88
C ALA A 309 -7.77 15.10 2.51
N LEU A 310 -7.44 14.34 1.46
CA LEU A 310 -7.28 14.89 0.10
C LEU A 310 -8.56 15.57 -0.40
N ASN A 311 -9.71 14.94 -0.16
CA ASN A 311 -11.02 15.50 -0.49
C ASN A 311 -11.25 16.81 0.27
N ALA A 312 -10.95 16.88 1.57
CA ALA A 312 -11.10 18.10 2.37
C ALA A 312 -10.21 19.26 1.90
N TYR A 313 -8.95 18.99 1.55
CA TYR A 313 -8.01 20.01 1.04
C TYR A 313 -8.18 20.33 -0.45
N GLY A 314 -8.96 19.54 -1.16
CA GLY A 314 -9.33 19.77 -2.56
C GLY A 314 -8.27 19.40 -3.54
N VAL A 315 -7.41 18.44 -3.17
CA VAL A 315 -6.42 17.87 -4.06
C VAL A 315 -7.13 17.04 -5.10
N SER A 316 -7.03 17.44 -6.37
CA SER A 316 -7.64 16.75 -7.51
C SER A 316 -6.67 15.80 -8.19
N ASN A 317 -5.38 16.13 -8.22
CA ASN A 317 -4.39 15.42 -9.03
C ASN A 317 -3.21 14.98 -8.15
N LEU A 318 -3.01 13.68 -7.97
CA LEU A 318 -1.93 13.17 -7.13
C LEU A 318 -1.64 11.69 -7.42
N LEU A 319 -0.37 11.32 -7.45
CA LEU A 319 0.07 9.93 -7.45
C LEU A 319 0.52 9.55 -6.03
N ILE A 320 0.03 8.42 -5.53
CA ILE A 320 0.30 7.91 -4.19
C ILE A 320 0.95 6.53 -4.33
N LYS A 321 2.25 6.46 -4.13
CA LYS A 321 2.95 5.16 -4.07
C LYS A 321 2.73 4.56 -2.70
N CYS A 322 2.24 3.33 -2.64
CA CYS A 322 1.90 2.63 -1.40
C CYS A 322 2.24 1.15 -1.53
N ASN A 323 2.64 0.50 -0.44
CA ASN A 323 2.90 -0.93 -0.42
C ASN A 323 1.75 -1.70 0.25
N GLY A 324 0.70 -2.02 -0.52
CA GLY A 324 -0.41 -2.90 -0.12
C GLY A 324 -1.46 -2.28 0.80
N GLU A 325 -1.06 -1.50 1.81
CA GLU A 325 -1.98 -0.88 2.77
C GLU A 325 -1.51 0.53 3.15
N VAL A 326 -2.42 1.49 3.17
CA VAL A 326 -2.15 2.84 3.67
C VAL A 326 -1.92 2.77 5.19
N PRO A 327 -0.84 3.41 5.72
CA PRO A 327 -0.58 3.40 7.15
C PRO A 327 -1.73 4.07 7.93
N VAL A 328 -2.09 3.46 9.06
CA VAL A 328 -3.20 3.93 9.90
C VAL A 328 -2.84 5.14 10.76
N LEU A 329 -1.55 5.33 11.02
CA LEU A 329 -1.03 6.44 11.84
C LEU A 329 -1.65 6.42 13.24
N ASP A 330 -2.25 7.53 13.69
CA ASP A 330 -3.00 7.60 14.95
C ASP A 330 -4.46 7.09 14.84
N GLY A 331 -4.87 6.56 13.69
CA GLY A 331 -6.24 6.14 13.43
C GLY A 331 -7.15 7.21 12.87
N SER A 332 -6.65 8.44 12.67
CA SER A 332 -7.40 9.58 12.16
C SER A 332 -6.76 10.14 10.89
N SER A 333 -7.16 11.35 10.46
CA SER A 333 -6.57 12.04 9.31
C SER A 333 -5.60 13.17 9.70
N VAL A 334 -5.34 13.43 10.98
CA VAL A 334 -4.58 14.62 11.44
C VAL A 334 -3.16 14.67 10.86
N GLU A 335 -2.49 13.53 10.80
CA GLU A 335 -1.13 13.47 10.29
C GLU A 335 -1.07 13.71 8.78
N PHE A 336 -2.06 13.22 8.02
CA PHE A 336 -2.20 13.57 6.59
C PHE A 336 -2.44 15.06 6.39
N CYS A 337 -3.34 15.66 7.17
CA CYS A 337 -3.61 17.10 7.15
C CYS A 337 -2.33 17.90 7.41
N SER A 338 -1.59 17.53 8.47
CA SER A 338 -0.36 18.22 8.87
C SER A 338 0.71 18.14 7.78
N LEU A 339 0.87 16.97 7.15
CA LEU A 339 1.80 16.79 6.03
C LEU A 339 1.42 17.67 4.84
N PHE A 340 0.14 17.67 4.43
CA PHE A 340 -0.29 18.44 3.27
C PHE A 340 -0.16 19.95 3.50
N GLU A 341 -0.40 20.43 4.72
CA GLU A 341 -0.16 21.82 5.12
C GLU A 341 1.32 22.19 5.08
N GLU A 342 2.20 21.33 5.57
CA GLU A 342 3.65 21.55 5.54
C GLU A 342 4.21 21.61 4.10
N VAL A 343 3.71 20.70 3.26
CA VAL A 343 4.10 20.57 1.85
C VAL A 343 3.58 21.75 1.03
N GLY A 344 2.36 22.21 1.31
CA GLY A 344 1.66 23.25 0.56
C GLY A 344 1.00 22.72 -0.70
N PHE A 345 0.31 23.61 -1.41
CA PHE A 345 -0.54 23.28 -2.56
C PHE A 345 -0.21 24.15 -3.76
N GLU A 346 -0.42 23.60 -4.95
CA GLU A 346 -0.35 24.32 -6.22
C GLU A 346 -1.71 24.24 -6.92
N ASN A 347 -2.30 25.40 -7.22
CA ASN A 347 -3.54 25.45 -8.00
C ASN A 347 -3.22 25.27 -9.48
N GLN A 348 -4.06 24.53 -10.19
CA GLN A 348 -3.86 24.14 -11.58
C GLN A 348 -4.99 24.69 -12.46
N ILE A 349 -4.65 25.06 -13.69
CA ILE A 349 -5.61 25.54 -14.68
C ILE A 349 -6.35 24.33 -15.25
N GLY A 350 -7.68 24.42 -15.33
CA GLY A 350 -8.52 23.40 -15.94
C GLY A 350 -9.95 23.44 -15.39
N GLU A 351 -10.89 22.91 -16.17
CA GLU A 351 -12.30 22.85 -15.79
C GLU A 351 -12.60 21.60 -14.94
N TRP A 352 -12.61 21.74 -13.61
CA TRP A 352 -12.91 20.62 -12.72
C TRP A 352 -14.22 20.83 -11.97
N HIS A 353 -15.25 20.10 -12.37
CA HIS A 353 -16.61 20.30 -11.84
C HIS A 353 -16.92 19.32 -10.73
N ARG A 354 -17.66 19.79 -9.72
CA ARG A 354 -18.34 18.91 -8.77
C ARG A 354 -19.33 18.00 -9.49
N ILE A 355 -19.68 16.90 -8.85
CA ILE A 355 -20.80 16.04 -9.26
C ILE A 355 -22.04 16.51 -8.51
N ALA A 356 -22.98 17.14 -9.20
CA ALA A 356 -24.22 17.64 -8.59
C ALA A 356 -25.33 16.59 -8.68
N VAL A 357 -25.84 16.16 -7.52
CA VAL A 357 -27.01 15.29 -7.46
C VAL A 357 -28.26 16.12 -7.75
N LYS A 358 -28.99 15.75 -8.81
CA LYS A 358 -30.20 16.47 -9.26
C LYS A 358 -31.49 15.91 -8.66
N GLU A 359 -31.50 14.62 -8.36
CA GLU A 359 -32.64 13.91 -7.80
C GLU A 359 -32.21 13.05 -6.61
N PRO A 360 -33.06 12.87 -5.58
CA PRO A 360 -32.70 12.05 -4.44
C PRO A 360 -32.45 10.59 -4.82
N LEU A 361 -31.40 9.99 -4.24
CA LEU A 361 -31.07 8.58 -4.39
C LEU A 361 -30.96 7.93 -3.02
N SER A 362 -31.48 6.72 -2.85
CA SER A 362 -31.40 6.02 -1.56
C SER A 362 -31.05 4.55 -1.68
N ILE A 363 -30.48 4.01 -0.62
CA ILE A 363 -30.26 2.59 -0.38
C ILE A 363 -30.66 2.29 1.05
N GLU A 364 -31.34 1.16 1.23
CA GLU A 364 -31.71 0.61 2.53
C GLU A 364 -31.24 -0.84 2.58
N ASP A 365 -30.62 -1.22 3.69
CA ASP A 365 -30.08 -2.55 3.94
C ASP A 365 -30.22 -2.89 5.43
N GLY A 366 -31.31 -3.55 5.78
CA GLY A 366 -31.65 -3.89 7.17
C GLY A 366 -31.79 -2.65 8.05
N LYS A 367 -30.83 -2.43 8.96
CA LYS A 367 -30.80 -1.25 9.85
C LYS A 367 -30.03 -0.07 9.26
N ALA A 368 -29.27 -0.29 8.18
CA ALA A 368 -28.49 0.72 7.51
C ALA A 368 -29.34 1.41 6.44
N SER A 369 -29.26 2.73 6.36
CA SER A 369 -29.89 3.49 5.29
C SER A 369 -29.02 4.67 4.90
N ILE A 370 -28.87 4.93 3.61
CA ILE A 370 -28.15 6.10 3.11
C ILE A 370 -28.94 6.75 1.97
N ARG A 371 -28.99 8.08 1.99
CA ARG A 371 -29.67 8.88 0.98
C ARG A 371 -28.78 10.04 0.54
N LEU A 372 -28.77 10.32 -0.76
CA LEU A 372 -28.29 11.57 -1.34
C LEU A 372 -29.48 12.46 -1.64
N GLU A 373 -29.37 13.73 -1.28
CA GLU A 373 -30.34 14.77 -1.56
C GLU A 373 -29.64 15.91 -2.32
N PRO A 374 -30.30 16.52 -3.32
CA PRO A 374 -29.78 17.72 -3.98
C PRO A 374 -29.45 18.81 -2.96
N CYS A 375 -28.25 19.35 -3.04
CA CYS A 375 -27.76 20.40 -2.14
C CYS A 375 -26.66 21.20 -2.84
N ASP A 376 -26.56 22.49 -2.58
CA ASP A 376 -25.51 23.35 -3.18
C ASP A 376 -24.13 23.16 -2.53
N SER A 377 -24.10 22.52 -1.36
CA SER A 377 -22.90 22.16 -0.59
C SER A 377 -22.68 20.65 -0.55
N PHE A 378 -21.54 20.23 0.00
CA PHE A 378 -21.33 18.85 0.42
C PHE A 378 -21.56 18.74 1.93
N GLU A 379 -22.62 18.05 2.32
CA GLU A 379 -23.05 17.88 3.70
C GLU A 379 -23.21 16.40 4.03
N ILE A 380 -22.91 16.01 5.28
CA ILE A 380 -23.12 14.65 5.78
C ILE A 380 -23.84 14.74 7.13
N ASP A 381 -25.08 14.29 7.16
CA ASP A 381 -25.90 14.09 8.35
C ASP A 381 -25.84 12.61 8.72
N TYR A 382 -25.00 12.28 9.70
CA TYR A 382 -24.75 10.89 10.06
C TYR A 382 -25.37 10.56 11.41
N THR A 383 -26.10 9.45 11.48
CA THR A 383 -26.62 8.87 12.72
C THR A 383 -26.05 7.46 12.94
N LEU A 384 -25.40 7.25 14.09
CA LEU A 384 -25.05 5.91 14.56
C LEU A 384 -25.83 5.54 15.81
N GLU A 385 -26.00 4.24 16.01
CA GLU A 385 -26.79 3.65 17.07
C GLU A 385 -26.19 2.29 17.45
N TYR A 386 -25.31 2.32 18.44
CA TYR A 386 -24.74 1.13 19.06
C TYR A 386 -25.29 0.95 20.48
N PRO A 387 -25.22 -0.26 21.05
CA PRO A 387 -25.38 -0.44 22.49
C PRO A 387 -24.43 0.46 23.28
N ALA A 388 -24.71 0.65 24.57
CA ALA A 388 -23.73 1.21 25.49
C ALA A 388 -22.39 0.44 25.38
N PRO A 389 -21.24 1.13 25.48
CA PRO A 389 -21.07 2.53 25.91
C PRO A 389 -21.14 3.58 24.79
N VAL A 390 -21.11 3.20 23.51
CA VAL A 390 -21.10 4.15 22.38
C VAL A 390 -22.45 4.87 22.24
N GLY A 391 -23.55 4.13 22.39
CA GLY A 391 -24.89 4.68 22.36
C GLY A 391 -25.31 5.22 21.00
N LYS A 392 -26.31 6.11 21.01
CA LYS A 392 -26.82 6.79 19.83
C LYS A 392 -26.17 8.16 19.69
N GLN A 393 -25.58 8.44 18.53
CA GLN A 393 -24.94 9.71 18.22
C GLN A 393 -25.42 10.20 16.85
N ARG A 394 -25.52 11.52 16.70
CA ARG A 394 -25.82 12.16 15.42
C ARG A 394 -24.95 13.39 15.27
N PHE A 395 -24.34 13.55 14.09
CA PHE A 395 -23.56 14.74 13.77
C PHE A 395 -23.86 15.17 12.33
N LEU A 396 -24.10 16.47 12.14
CA LEU A 396 -24.26 17.09 10.83
C LEU A 396 -22.98 17.89 10.55
N PHE A 397 -22.28 17.51 9.50
CA PHE A 397 -21.07 18.18 9.07
C PHE A 397 -21.23 18.74 7.66
N ARG A 398 -20.69 19.94 7.43
CA ARG A 398 -20.64 20.59 6.12
C ARG A 398 -19.19 20.85 5.75
N LEU A 399 -18.76 20.35 4.59
CA LEU A 399 -17.37 20.50 4.12
C LEU A 399 -17.25 21.74 3.23
N ASP A 400 -17.16 22.91 3.85
CA ASP A 400 -16.92 24.19 3.16
C ASP A 400 -15.43 24.48 2.98
N ASP A 401 -14.62 24.19 4.00
CA ASP A 401 -13.19 24.49 4.04
C ASP A 401 -12.38 23.43 4.82
N SER A 402 -11.07 23.40 4.57
CA SER A 402 -10.15 22.42 5.19
C SER A 402 -9.86 22.70 6.66
N ALA A 403 -9.96 23.96 7.13
CA ALA A 403 -9.68 24.31 8.52
C ALA A 403 -10.79 23.79 9.45
N THR A 404 -12.05 23.90 9.02
CA THR A 404 -13.20 23.32 9.72
C THR A 404 -13.10 21.79 9.77
N TYR A 405 -12.75 21.15 8.64
CA TYR A 405 -12.48 19.70 8.61
C TYR A 405 -11.37 19.30 9.59
N ARG A 406 -10.23 20.01 9.59
CA ARG A 406 -9.08 19.76 10.46
C ARG A 406 -9.43 19.85 11.94
N LYS A 407 -10.35 20.75 12.29
CA LYS A 407 -10.79 20.96 13.67
C LYS A 407 -11.83 19.92 14.12
N GLU A 408 -12.81 19.63 13.27
CA GLU A 408 -14.03 18.94 13.71
C GLU A 408 -14.11 17.47 13.30
N ILE A 409 -13.42 17.05 12.25
CA ILE A 409 -13.53 15.71 11.68
C ILE A 409 -12.18 14.99 11.66
N ALA A 410 -11.14 15.63 11.15
CA ALA A 410 -9.82 15.02 10.98
C ALA A 410 -9.27 14.33 12.25
N PRO A 411 -9.47 14.84 13.48
CA PRO A 411 -8.96 14.19 14.69
C PRO A 411 -9.73 12.96 15.14
N ALA A 412 -10.88 12.65 14.55
CA ALA A 412 -11.70 11.53 14.99
C ALA A 412 -11.09 10.19 14.57
N ARG A 413 -10.66 9.40 15.55
CA ARG A 413 -9.97 8.13 15.32
C ARG A 413 -10.93 6.99 15.01
N THR A 414 -10.42 6.02 14.26
CA THR A 414 -11.08 4.74 14.03
C THR A 414 -11.31 4.00 15.34
N PHE A 415 -12.30 3.12 15.37
CA PHE A 415 -12.70 2.46 16.60
C PHE A 415 -13.13 1.01 16.36
N GLY A 416 -12.96 0.20 17.40
CA GLY A 416 -13.38 -1.19 17.42
C GLY A 416 -13.85 -1.60 18.81
N PHE A 417 -14.36 -2.83 18.93
CA PHE A 417 -14.84 -3.37 20.21
C PHE A 417 -13.97 -4.53 20.68
N ALA A 418 -13.70 -4.61 21.98
CA ALA A 418 -12.86 -5.65 22.58
C ALA A 418 -13.38 -7.07 22.30
N ARG A 419 -14.71 -7.23 22.28
CA ARG A 419 -15.39 -8.48 21.92
C ARG A 419 -15.09 -8.96 20.49
N ASP A 420 -14.72 -8.05 19.58
CA ASP A 420 -14.56 -8.34 18.15
C ASP A 420 -13.08 -8.58 17.78
N ILE A 421 -12.11 -8.13 18.59
CA ILE A 421 -10.66 -8.26 18.31
C ILE A 421 -10.27 -9.71 18.02
N GLY A 422 -10.66 -10.65 18.90
CA GLY A 422 -10.26 -12.04 18.76
C GLY A 422 -10.80 -12.67 17.47
N TYR A 423 -11.97 -12.23 17.00
CA TYR A 423 -12.53 -12.67 15.72
C TYR A 423 -11.73 -12.11 14.54
N LEU A 424 -11.43 -10.81 14.55
CA LEU A 424 -10.65 -10.14 13.50
C LEU A 424 -9.24 -10.73 13.36
N GLN A 425 -8.55 -10.95 14.48
CA GLN A 425 -7.19 -11.51 14.47
C GLN A 425 -7.14 -12.93 13.89
N ARG A 426 -8.16 -13.76 14.17
CA ARG A 426 -8.28 -15.10 13.56
C ARG A 426 -8.47 -15.07 12.04
N GLN A 427 -8.95 -13.96 11.50
CA GLN A 427 -9.06 -13.72 10.05
C GLN A 427 -7.82 -13.02 9.48
N GLY A 428 -6.75 -12.83 10.28
CA GLY A 428 -5.54 -12.12 9.85
C GLY A 428 -5.72 -10.60 9.75
N LEU A 429 -6.74 -10.04 10.41
CA LEU A 429 -7.04 -8.60 10.42
C LEU A 429 -6.71 -7.97 11.78
N ALA A 430 -6.62 -6.64 11.79
CA ALA A 430 -6.31 -5.84 12.98
C ALA A 430 -4.99 -6.24 13.68
N LEU A 431 -4.02 -6.76 12.93
CA LEU A 431 -2.71 -7.17 13.45
C LEU A 431 -1.81 -5.95 13.78
N GLY A 432 -2.09 -4.82 13.12
CA GLY A 432 -1.43 -3.53 13.35
C GLY A 432 -2.13 -2.64 14.36
N GLY A 433 -3.24 -3.08 14.97
CA GLY A 433 -3.88 -2.36 16.06
C GLY A 433 -2.91 -2.18 17.23
N ARG A 434 -2.72 -0.93 17.65
CA ARG A 434 -1.93 -0.51 18.81
C ARG A 434 -2.77 0.42 19.67
N PHE A 435 -2.43 0.55 20.95
CA PHE A 435 -3.23 1.34 21.90
C PHE A 435 -3.33 2.83 21.53
N ASP A 436 -2.45 3.32 20.64
CA ASP A 436 -2.36 4.71 20.19
C ASP A 436 -2.99 4.98 18.81
N ASN A 437 -3.41 3.95 18.06
CA ASN A 437 -3.86 4.10 16.67
C ASN A 437 -5.33 3.79 16.36
N PHE A 438 -6.15 3.55 17.39
CA PHE A 438 -7.60 3.44 17.30
C PHE A 438 -8.22 3.58 18.69
N ILE A 439 -9.54 3.60 18.80
CA ILE A 439 -10.27 3.56 20.08
C ILE A 439 -10.86 2.17 20.27
N LEU A 440 -10.52 1.54 21.38
CA LEU A 440 -11.02 0.24 21.77
C LEU A 440 -12.13 0.38 22.81
N PHE A 441 -13.37 0.09 22.42
CA PHE A 441 -14.51 0.09 23.34
C PHE A 441 -14.65 -1.27 24.05
N GLY A 442 -14.70 -1.21 25.38
CA GLY A 442 -15.10 -2.30 26.28
C GLY A 442 -16.57 -2.23 26.66
N GLU A 443 -16.93 -2.87 27.77
CA GLU A 443 -18.30 -2.85 28.30
C GLU A 443 -18.67 -1.50 28.94
N GLU A 444 -17.72 -0.86 29.62
CA GLU A 444 -17.96 0.37 30.40
C GLU A 444 -17.58 1.66 29.66
N GLY A 445 -16.81 1.57 28.57
CA GLY A 445 -16.30 2.75 27.88
C GLY A 445 -15.09 2.46 26.98
N PRO A 446 -14.41 3.50 26.48
CA PRO A 446 -13.11 3.35 25.84
C PRO A 446 -12.06 2.86 26.84
N ILE A 447 -11.23 1.89 26.44
CA ILE A 447 -10.26 1.20 27.31
C ILE A 447 -8.88 1.84 27.24
N ASN A 448 -8.44 2.18 26.03
CA ASN A 448 -7.05 2.49 25.73
C ASN A 448 -6.70 3.97 25.76
N ASP A 449 -7.68 4.84 25.55
CA ASP A 449 -7.48 6.29 25.56
C ASP A 449 -8.80 7.03 25.81
N VAL A 450 -8.72 8.30 26.16
CA VAL A 450 -9.87 9.20 26.24
C VAL A 450 -10.32 9.60 24.84
N LEU A 451 -11.62 9.85 24.68
CA LEU A 451 -12.15 10.37 23.43
C LEU A 451 -11.69 11.83 23.23
N ARG A 452 -11.26 12.16 22.02
CA ARG A 452 -10.97 13.53 21.57
C ARG A 452 -12.26 14.35 21.44
N PHE A 453 -13.37 13.67 21.17
CA PHE A 453 -14.71 14.24 21.15
C PHE A 453 -15.70 13.30 21.85
N PRO A 454 -16.71 13.81 22.59
CA PRO A 454 -17.78 12.96 23.13
C PRO A 454 -18.50 12.12 22.07
N ASP A 455 -18.56 12.64 20.84
CA ASP A 455 -19.17 12.09 19.64
C ASP A 455 -18.12 11.63 18.60
N GLU A 456 -16.91 11.27 19.05
CA GLU A 456 -15.81 10.84 18.17
C GLU A 456 -16.19 9.68 17.21
N PRO A 457 -16.93 8.64 17.62
CA PRO A 457 -17.35 7.57 16.71
C PRO A 457 -18.16 8.04 15.50
N VAL A 458 -19.09 9.00 15.67
CA VAL A 458 -19.89 9.51 14.53
C VAL A 458 -19.09 10.43 13.64
N ARG A 459 -18.19 11.24 14.21
CA ARG A 459 -17.26 12.05 13.43
C ARG A 459 -16.32 11.19 12.59
N HIS A 460 -15.87 10.05 13.12
CA HIS A 460 -15.06 9.10 12.37
C HIS A 460 -15.84 8.46 11.22
N LYS A 461 -17.11 8.07 11.42
CA LYS A 461 -17.94 7.59 10.31
C LYS A 461 -18.17 8.64 9.22
N ILE A 462 -18.19 9.92 9.58
CA ILE A 462 -18.22 11.03 8.62
C ILE A 462 -16.87 11.14 7.88
N LEU A 463 -15.74 11.00 8.58
CA LEU A 463 -14.40 10.93 7.97
C LEU A 463 -14.33 9.81 6.92
N ASP A 464 -14.73 8.59 7.28
CA ASP A 464 -14.81 7.45 6.35
C ASP A 464 -15.63 7.80 5.11
N ALA A 465 -16.83 8.37 5.32
CA ALA A 465 -17.72 8.74 4.24
C ALA A 465 -17.08 9.79 3.32
N ILE A 466 -16.46 10.86 3.84
CA ILE A 466 -15.77 11.88 3.03
C ILE A 466 -14.71 11.22 2.12
N GLY A 467 -13.98 10.23 2.63
CA GLY A 467 -13.01 9.45 1.86
C GLY A 467 -13.66 8.58 0.79
N ASP A 468 -14.64 7.75 1.17
CA ASP A 468 -15.34 6.86 0.25
C ASP A 468 -16.03 7.63 -0.88
N PHE A 469 -16.76 8.71 -0.56
CA PHE A 469 -17.47 9.53 -1.55
C PHE A 469 -16.53 10.17 -2.59
N PHE A 470 -15.24 10.29 -2.27
CA PHE A 470 -14.24 10.79 -3.21
C PHE A 470 -13.85 9.78 -4.30
N LEU A 471 -14.25 8.51 -4.17
CA LEU A 471 -14.08 7.46 -5.18
C LEU A 471 -15.00 7.63 -6.41
N LEU A 472 -15.85 8.65 -6.43
CA LEU A 472 -16.41 9.16 -7.69
C LEU A 472 -15.36 9.90 -8.55
N GLY A 473 -14.12 10.04 -8.08
CA GLY A 473 -13.02 10.74 -8.74
C GLY A 473 -13.17 12.28 -8.74
N ARG A 474 -14.30 12.81 -8.29
CA ARG A 474 -14.59 14.25 -8.15
C ARG A 474 -15.41 14.50 -6.89
N ARG A 475 -15.36 15.75 -6.39
CA ARG A 475 -16.13 16.16 -5.21
C ARG A 475 -17.63 16.12 -5.48
N LEU A 476 -18.38 15.54 -4.57
CA LEU A 476 -19.85 15.56 -4.61
C LEU A 476 -20.38 16.95 -4.21
N GLN A 477 -21.54 17.31 -4.76
CA GLN A 477 -22.36 18.46 -4.39
C GLN A 477 -23.77 17.91 -4.10
N ALA A 478 -23.97 17.56 -2.85
CA ALA A 478 -25.16 16.90 -2.33
C ALA A 478 -25.13 16.84 -0.79
N LYS A 479 -26.29 16.62 -0.20
CA LYS A 479 -26.41 16.24 1.21
C LYS A 479 -26.53 14.73 1.32
N VAL A 480 -25.66 14.12 2.11
CA VAL A 480 -25.70 12.71 2.49
C VAL A 480 -26.47 12.60 3.81
N VAL A 481 -27.53 11.81 3.84
CA VAL A 481 -28.22 11.43 5.08
C VAL A 481 -27.97 9.95 5.32
N ALA A 482 -27.16 9.63 6.32
CA ALA A 482 -26.68 8.28 6.59
C ALA A 482 -27.09 7.82 7.99
N ARG A 483 -27.54 6.57 8.09
CA ARG A 483 -27.81 5.90 9.37
C ARG A 483 -27.18 4.52 9.35
N MET A 484 -26.31 4.24 10.34
CA MET A 484 -25.70 2.92 10.54
C MET A 484 -25.01 2.33 9.29
N THR A 485 -24.47 3.18 8.41
CA THR A 485 -23.80 2.72 7.19
C THR A 485 -22.32 2.41 7.42
N GLY A 486 -21.68 1.82 6.41
CA GLY A 486 -20.23 1.67 6.32
C GLY A 486 -19.80 1.75 4.86
N HIS A 487 -18.55 1.37 4.58
CA HIS A 487 -17.99 1.40 3.23
C HIS A 487 -18.88 0.68 2.20
N THR A 488 -19.44 -0.47 2.56
CA THR A 488 -20.33 -1.24 1.67
C THR A 488 -21.53 -0.42 1.19
N GLN A 489 -22.27 0.23 2.10
CA GLN A 489 -23.44 1.04 1.73
C GLN A 489 -23.02 2.35 1.04
N ASN A 490 -21.90 2.96 1.43
CA ASN A 490 -21.34 4.14 0.77
C ASN A 490 -21.06 3.82 -0.71
N ILE A 491 -20.28 2.77 -0.98
CA ILE A 491 -19.93 2.33 -2.35
C ILE A 491 -21.17 1.91 -3.14
N ALA A 492 -22.14 1.23 -2.51
CA ALA A 492 -23.38 0.87 -3.19
C ALA A 492 -24.14 2.11 -3.69
N LEU A 493 -24.15 3.19 -2.89
CA LEU A 493 -24.78 4.45 -3.27
C LEU A 493 -24.01 5.16 -4.37
N LEU A 494 -22.67 5.14 -4.31
CA LEU A 494 -21.83 5.69 -5.37
C LEU A 494 -22.02 4.99 -6.71
N LYS A 495 -22.23 3.67 -6.71
CA LYS A 495 -22.56 2.92 -7.93
C LYS A 495 -23.85 3.44 -8.57
N LYS A 496 -24.90 3.73 -7.77
CA LYS A 496 -26.12 4.36 -8.29
C LYS A 496 -25.86 5.75 -8.89
N VAL A 497 -24.99 6.56 -8.28
CA VAL A 497 -24.61 7.87 -8.83
C VAL A 497 -23.85 7.69 -10.15
N ARG A 498 -22.88 6.77 -10.20
CA ARG A 498 -22.10 6.47 -11.42
C ARG A 498 -23.01 6.04 -12.56
N ASP A 499 -24.01 5.21 -12.31
CA ASP A 499 -24.93 4.75 -13.35
C ASP A 499 -25.79 5.90 -13.96
N LEU A 500 -25.80 7.08 -13.34
CA LEU A 500 -26.42 8.30 -13.87
C LEU A 500 -25.44 9.23 -14.60
N LEU A 501 -24.12 9.06 -14.39
CA LEU A 501 -23.10 9.90 -15.01
C LEU A 501 -22.98 9.58 -16.49
#